data_AF-A0A7Y6Y0F8-F1
#
_entry.id   AF-A0A7Y6Y0F8-F1
#
_cell.length_a   1.000
_cell.length_b   1.000
_cell.length_c   1.000
_cell.angle_alpha   90.00
_cell.angle_beta   90.00
_cell.angle_gamma   90.00
#
_symmetry.space_group_name_H-M   'P 1'
#
loop_
_entity.id
_entity.type
_entity.pdbx_description
1 polymer ?
#
loop_
_entity_poly.entity_id
_entity_poly.type
_entity_poly.pdbx_seq_one_letter_code
_entity_poly.pdbx_strand_id
1 'polypeptide(L)'
;MATLFGKYDAYLEMAKQEPPAFRPLYQIFSKKGLKGDVVFTFQHEGESKSFKANSDGFIDFRPDMALLKANPLITLNQPKEQMGINLTIGVIEASQTEYAIEALHQQVHNAWGQAKSMGGAMSMFAPKHSDVTAVFDETCPSPDWSITSGGKAIAGGKAKGRVTIKFKDKKIRKADSLSFSCAPAYFIL
;
A
#
# COMPACT_ATOMS: atom_id res chain seq x y z
N MET A 1 -20.65 2.89 13.89
CA MET A 1 -19.17 2.88 13.99
C MET A 1 -18.60 2.63 12.61
N ALA A 2 -17.45 3.22 12.26
CA ALA A 2 -16.78 2.91 10.99
C ALA A 2 -16.02 1.60 11.16
N THR A 3 -16.37 0.57 10.39
CA THR A 3 -15.64 -0.70 10.40
C THR A 3 -14.31 -0.48 9.69
N LEU A 4 -13.23 -0.32 10.47
CA LEU A 4 -11.89 -0.05 9.96
C LEU A 4 -11.41 -1.14 8.99
N PHE A 5 -11.92 -2.37 9.10
CA PHE A 5 -11.47 -3.54 8.35
C PHE A 5 -12.54 -4.14 7.43
N GLY A 6 -13.45 -3.31 6.92
CA GLY A 6 -14.50 -3.77 6.02
C GLY A 6 -13.94 -4.63 4.87
N LYS A 7 -14.48 -5.86 4.71
CA LYS A 7 -14.09 -6.85 3.68
C LYS A 7 -12.68 -7.45 3.81
N TYR A 8 -11.96 -7.22 4.91
CA TYR A 8 -10.69 -7.91 5.18
C TYR A 8 -10.89 -9.43 5.32
N ASP A 9 -12.04 -9.89 5.83
CA ASP A 9 -12.40 -11.32 5.86
C ASP A 9 -12.46 -11.92 4.45
N ALA A 10 -13.07 -11.22 3.49
CA ALA A 10 -13.15 -11.69 2.11
C ALA A 10 -11.76 -11.76 1.48
N TYR A 11 -10.86 -10.84 1.84
CA TYR A 11 -9.45 -10.90 1.43
C TYR A 11 -8.74 -12.12 2.04
N LEU A 12 -8.94 -12.38 3.34
CA LEU A 12 -8.36 -13.54 4.03
C LEU A 12 -8.85 -14.87 3.44
N GLU A 13 -10.12 -14.98 3.08
CA GLU A 13 -10.65 -16.17 2.41
C GLU A 13 -10.06 -16.35 1.00
N MET A 14 -9.96 -15.27 0.22
CA MET A 14 -9.30 -15.31 -1.10
C MET A 14 -7.84 -15.76 -0.97
N ALA A 15 -7.09 -15.20 -0.01
CA ALA A 15 -5.68 -15.53 0.22
C ALA A 15 -5.44 -17.00 0.64
N LYS A 16 -6.47 -17.71 1.12
CA LYS A 16 -6.41 -19.16 1.37
C LYS A 16 -6.60 -19.99 0.11
N GLN A 17 -7.37 -19.48 -0.86
CA GLN A 17 -7.77 -20.22 -2.06
C GLN A 17 -6.80 -20.02 -3.21
N GLU A 18 -6.30 -18.80 -3.41
CA GLU A 18 -5.36 -18.46 -4.48
C GLU A 18 -4.30 -17.45 -4.01
N PRO A 19 -3.11 -17.43 -4.62
CA PRO A 19 -2.08 -16.46 -4.29
C PRO A 19 -2.57 -15.02 -4.54
N PRO A 20 -2.61 -14.16 -3.50
CA PRO A 20 -3.04 -12.77 -3.68
C PRO A 20 -1.95 -11.97 -4.41
N ALA A 21 -2.34 -11.17 -5.40
CA ALA A 21 -1.48 -10.18 -6.04
C ALA A 21 -1.51 -8.81 -5.30
N PHE A 22 -2.39 -8.65 -4.32
CA PHE A 22 -2.55 -7.41 -3.57
C PHE A 22 -2.80 -7.62 -2.08
N ARG A 23 -2.69 -6.54 -1.31
CA ARG A 23 -3.10 -6.47 0.10
C ARG A 23 -3.76 -5.13 0.41
N PRO A 24 -4.81 -5.08 1.24
CA PRO A 24 -5.33 -3.81 1.74
C PRO A 24 -4.31 -3.15 2.69
N LEU A 25 -4.04 -1.85 2.49
CA LEU A 25 -3.17 -1.04 3.35
C LEU A 25 -3.95 0.15 3.90
N TYR A 26 -4.00 0.27 5.22
CA TYR A 26 -4.66 1.38 5.91
C TYR A 26 -3.66 2.49 6.20
N GLN A 27 -3.91 3.66 5.64
CA GLN A 27 -3.20 4.88 5.96
C GLN A 27 -4.04 5.75 6.89
N ILE A 28 -3.45 6.14 8.01
CA ILE A 28 -4.05 7.08 8.94
C ILE A 28 -3.26 8.37 8.92
N PHE A 29 -4.01 9.45 8.85
CA PHE A 29 -3.46 10.79 8.77
C PHE A 29 -4.23 11.71 9.69
N SER A 30 -3.51 12.63 10.33
CA SER A 30 -4.14 13.75 11.01
C SER A 30 -4.56 14.78 9.95
N LYS A 31 -5.79 15.28 10.07
CA LYS A 31 -6.32 16.42 9.31
C LYS A 31 -5.71 17.75 9.77
N LYS A 32 -5.11 17.79 10.97
CA LYS A 32 -4.51 18.97 11.61
C LYS A 32 -3.27 18.58 12.44
N GLY A 33 -2.21 18.03 11.84
CA GLY A 33 -0.99 17.69 12.61
C GLY A 33 0.05 16.85 11.85
N LEU A 34 1.24 16.71 12.45
CA LEU A 34 2.37 15.93 11.95
C LEU A 34 1.98 14.46 11.74
N LYS A 35 2.28 13.92 10.56
CA LYS A 35 2.17 12.48 10.26
C LYS A 35 3.24 11.75 11.08
N GLY A 36 2.87 10.80 11.94
CA GLY A 36 3.86 9.90 12.55
C GLY A 36 3.58 9.35 13.96
N ASP A 37 2.67 9.92 14.75
CA ASP A 37 2.47 9.49 16.16
C ASP A 37 1.05 9.01 16.46
N VAL A 38 0.41 8.36 15.48
CA VAL A 38 -0.89 7.74 15.74
C VAL A 38 -0.67 6.33 16.25
N VAL A 39 -1.17 6.08 17.46
CA VAL A 39 -1.20 4.76 18.08
C VAL A 39 -2.64 4.26 18.07
N PHE A 40 -2.83 3.12 17.42
CA PHE A 40 -4.07 2.37 17.42
C PHE A 40 -4.01 1.35 18.54
N THR A 41 -5.03 1.29 19.38
CA THR A 41 -5.16 0.20 20.35
C THR A 41 -6.47 -0.52 20.08
N PHE A 42 -6.41 -1.84 20.02
CA PHE A 42 -7.59 -2.69 20.00
C PHE A 42 -7.67 -3.44 21.32
N GLN A 43 -8.90 -3.56 21.81
CA GLN A 43 -9.21 -4.38 22.98
C GLN A 43 -10.04 -5.58 22.55
N HIS A 44 -9.55 -6.77 22.87
CA HIS A 44 -10.24 -8.04 22.62
C HIS A 44 -9.94 -9.02 23.76
N GLU A 45 -10.98 -9.62 24.34
CA GLU A 45 -10.85 -10.61 25.44
C GLU A 45 -10.00 -10.15 26.64
N GLY A 46 -10.01 -8.83 26.93
CA GLY A 46 -9.23 -8.24 28.03
C GLY A 46 -7.77 -7.94 27.66
N GLU A 47 -7.29 -8.37 26.49
CA GLU A 47 -5.98 -8.00 25.97
C GLU A 47 -6.05 -6.68 25.20
N SER A 48 -5.10 -5.78 25.51
CA SER A 48 -4.87 -4.56 24.74
C SER A 48 -3.62 -4.75 23.89
N LYS A 49 -3.73 -4.52 22.59
CA LYS A 49 -2.59 -4.53 21.68
C LYS A 49 -2.57 -3.22 20.90
N SER A 50 -1.38 -2.66 20.77
CA SER A 50 -1.18 -1.33 20.19
C SER A 50 -0.27 -1.37 18.97
N PHE A 51 -0.60 -0.57 17.94
CA PHE A 51 0.20 -0.38 16.74
C PHE A 51 0.52 1.09 16.55
N LYS A 52 1.77 1.36 16.21
CA LYS A 52 2.20 2.68 15.76
C LYS A 52 2.18 2.69 14.23
N ALA A 53 1.59 3.72 13.64
CA ALA A 53 1.74 3.97 12.21
C ALA A 53 3.21 4.31 11.88
N ASN A 54 3.69 3.92 10.70
CA ASN A 54 5.02 4.31 10.24
C ASN A 54 5.07 5.82 9.91
N SER A 55 6.24 6.31 9.49
CA SER A 55 6.46 7.73 9.16
C SER A 55 5.54 8.27 8.05
N ASP A 56 5.02 7.38 7.19
CA ASP A 56 4.05 7.70 6.15
C ASP A 56 2.57 7.57 6.61
N GLY A 57 2.34 7.19 7.87
CA GLY A 57 1.02 6.99 8.44
C GLY A 57 0.38 5.64 8.12
N PHE A 58 1.12 4.68 7.54
CA PHE A 58 0.60 3.33 7.29
C PHE A 58 0.69 2.45 8.52
N ILE A 59 -0.33 1.61 8.74
CA ILE A 59 -0.25 0.50 9.68
C ILE A 59 0.05 -0.78 8.89
N ASP A 60 1.18 -1.41 9.18
CA ASP A 60 1.45 -2.79 8.75
C ASP A 60 0.91 -3.77 9.80
N PHE A 61 -0.42 -3.77 9.96
CA PHE A 61 -1.11 -4.71 10.84
C PHE A 61 -2.15 -5.49 10.06
N ARG A 62 -2.15 -6.80 10.30
CA ARG A 62 -3.03 -7.77 9.69
C ARG A 62 -3.89 -8.39 10.79
N PRO A 63 -5.12 -7.90 11.03
CA PRO A 63 -6.02 -8.54 11.97
C PRO A 63 -6.38 -9.94 11.45
N ASP A 64 -6.30 -10.95 12.31
CA ASP A 64 -6.79 -12.28 11.96
C ASP A 64 -8.33 -12.32 11.94
N MET A 65 -8.88 -13.40 11.39
CA MET A 65 -10.32 -13.58 11.25
C MET A 65 -11.06 -13.66 12.61
N ALA A 66 -10.38 -14.11 13.68
CA ALA A 66 -10.99 -14.18 15.01
C ALA A 66 -11.19 -12.76 15.56
N LEU A 67 -10.16 -11.92 15.46
CA LEU A 67 -10.21 -10.52 15.83
C LEU A 67 -11.25 -9.75 15.00
N LEU A 68 -11.38 -10.02 13.71
CA LEU A 68 -12.38 -9.34 12.87
C LEU A 68 -13.82 -9.72 13.24
N LYS A 69 -14.09 -11.02 13.47
CA LYS A 69 -15.40 -11.49 13.92
C LYS A 69 -15.81 -10.89 15.27
N ALA A 70 -14.85 -10.63 16.13
CA ALA A 70 -15.10 -10.03 17.43
C ALA A 70 -15.43 -8.53 17.39
N ASN A 71 -15.20 -7.85 16.25
CA ASN A 71 -15.42 -6.42 16.06
C ASN A 71 -14.89 -5.58 17.24
N PRO A 72 -13.58 -5.61 17.51
CA PRO A 72 -12.98 -5.04 18.71
C PRO A 72 -13.19 -3.54 18.77
N LEU A 73 -13.28 -3.01 19.98
CA LEU A 73 -13.24 -1.57 20.19
C LEU A 73 -11.85 -1.05 19.81
N ILE A 74 -11.81 -0.07 18.91
CA ILE A 74 -10.57 0.57 18.48
C ILE A 74 -10.51 1.97 19.06
N THR A 75 -9.43 2.27 19.77
CA THR A 75 -9.13 3.58 20.33
C THR A 75 -7.88 4.17 19.68
N LEU A 76 -7.82 5.50 19.67
CA LEU A 76 -6.71 6.29 19.16
C LEU A 76 -6.14 7.12 20.30
N ASN A 77 -4.85 7.39 20.28
CA ASN A 77 -4.21 8.33 21.19
C ASN A 77 -4.53 9.82 20.88
N GLN A 78 -5.37 10.10 19.88
CA GLN A 78 -5.74 11.45 19.43
C GLN A 78 -7.26 11.58 19.17
N PRO A 79 -7.82 12.81 19.22
CA PRO A 79 -9.24 13.04 18.96
C PRO A 79 -9.66 12.60 17.55
N LYS A 80 -10.71 11.78 17.45
CA LYS A 80 -11.21 11.20 16.19
C LYS A 80 -11.56 12.23 15.11
N GLU A 81 -12.07 13.39 15.50
CA GLU A 81 -12.48 14.47 14.58
C GLU A 81 -11.32 15.03 13.76
N GLN A 82 -10.10 14.91 14.30
CA GLN A 82 -8.88 15.37 13.66
C GLN A 82 -8.21 14.27 12.84
N MET A 83 -8.82 13.09 12.70
CA MET A 83 -8.21 11.94 12.03
C MET A 83 -8.99 11.54 10.78
N GLY A 84 -8.25 11.12 9.76
CA GLY A 84 -8.75 10.45 8.57
C GLY A 84 -8.12 9.07 8.44
N ILE A 85 -8.88 8.13 7.90
CA ILE A 85 -8.39 6.82 7.49
C ILE A 85 -8.64 6.73 6.00
N ASN A 86 -7.61 6.33 5.27
CA ASN A 86 -7.71 5.98 3.86
C ASN A 86 -7.31 4.51 3.68
N LEU A 87 -8.01 3.84 2.78
CA LEU A 87 -7.64 2.51 2.33
C LEU A 87 -7.00 2.63 0.96
N THR A 88 -5.80 2.09 0.81
CA THR A 88 -5.14 1.91 -0.50
C THR A 88 -4.83 0.44 -0.73
N ILE A 89 -4.51 0.11 -1.96
CA ILE A 89 -4.11 -1.23 -2.36
C ILE A 89 -2.59 -1.27 -2.38
N GLY A 90 -2.00 -2.15 -1.57
CA GLY A 90 -0.61 -2.54 -1.71
C GLY A 90 -0.47 -3.64 -2.76
N VAL A 91 0.51 -3.52 -3.65
CA VAL A 91 0.87 -4.60 -4.58
C VAL A 91 1.79 -5.58 -3.85
N ILE A 92 1.48 -6.88 -3.92
CA ILE A 92 2.37 -7.91 -3.40
C ILE A 92 3.42 -8.17 -4.49
N GLU A 93 4.59 -7.58 -4.30
CA GLU A 93 5.74 -7.67 -5.19
C GLU A 93 6.99 -7.81 -4.33
N ALA A 94 7.98 -8.58 -4.80
CA ALA A 94 9.23 -8.75 -4.08
C ALA A 94 10.00 -7.42 -4.04
N SER A 95 10.58 -7.12 -2.87
CA SER A 95 11.45 -5.95 -2.72
C SER A 95 12.78 -6.20 -3.43
N GLN A 96 13.07 -5.41 -4.46
CA GLN A 96 14.21 -5.51 -5.35
C GLN A 96 14.66 -4.11 -5.76
N THR A 97 15.89 -3.95 -6.24
CA THR A 97 16.39 -2.68 -6.77
C THR A 97 16.12 -2.53 -8.27
N GLU A 98 15.76 -3.61 -8.96
CA GLU A 98 15.47 -3.61 -10.39
C GLU A 98 14.21 -4.41 -10.68
N TYR A 99 13.41 -3.90 -11.61
CA TYR A 99 12.13 -4.48 -12.01
C TYR A 99 12.01 -4.44 -13.52
N ALA A 100 11.61 -5.57 -14.13
CA ALA A 100 11.11 -5.55 -15.50
C ALA A 100 9.78 -4.78 -15.53
N ILE A 101 9.70 -3.72 -16.35
CA ILE A 101 8.53 -2.83 -16.39
C ILE A 101 7.28 -3.60 -16.80
N GLU A 102 7.39 -4.52 -17.76
CA GLU A 102 6.28 -5.33 -18.23
C GLU A 102 5.73 -6.23 -17.10
N ALA A 103 6.62 -6.92 -16.37
CA ALA A 103 6.23 -7.79 -15.27
C ALA A 103 5.57 -6.99 -14.13
N LEU A 104 6.16 -5.85 -13.74
CA LEU A 104 5.59 -4.99 -12.71
C LEU A 104 4.21 -4.43 -13.13
N HIS A 105 4.06 -4.03 -14.40
CA HIS A 105 2.78 -3.56 -14.92
C HIS A 105 1.72 -4.67 -14.93
N GLN A 106 2.10 -5.89 -15.31
CA GLN A 106 1.20 -7.05 -15.24
C GLN A 106 0.79 -7.34 -13.79
N GLN A 107 1.72 -7.28 -12.85
CA GLN A 107 1.43 -7.51 -11.44
C GLN A 107 0.47 -6.44 -10.87
N VAL A 108 0.69 -5.18 -11.23
CA VAL A 108 -0.20 -4.05 -10.90
C VAL A 108 -1.59 -4.25 -11.51
N HIS A 109 -1.67 -4.73 -12.75
CA HIS A 109 -2.94 -5.04 -13.41
C HIS A 109 -3.68 -6.18 -12.72
N ASN A 110 -2.98 -7.26 -12.35
CA ASN A 110 -3.54 -8.40 -11.61
C ASN A 110 -4.05 -7.97 -10.23
N ALA A 111 -3.24 -7.22 -9.48
CA ALA A 111 -3.59 -6.67 -8.17
C ALA A 111 -4.87 -5.81 -8.24
N TRP A 112 -4.94 -4.93 -9.23
CA TRP A 112 -6.14 -4.11 -9.48
C TRP A 112 -7.36 -4.96 -9.85
N GLY A 113 -7.19 -5.95 -10.73
CA GLY A 113 -8.26 -6.84 -11.18
C GLY A 113 -8.87 -7.64 -10.03
N GLN A 114 -8.03 -8.25 -9.18
CA GLN A 114 -8.45 -8.98 -7.99
C GLN A 114 -9.12 -8.06 -6.96
N ALA A 115 -8.58 -6.87 -6.71
CA ALA A 115 -9.20 -5.93 -5.77
C ALA A 115 -10.58 -5.44 -6.26
N LYS A 116 -10.74 -5.28 -7.58
CA LYS A 116 -12.03 -4.92 -8.19
C LYS A 116 -13.04 -6.06 -8.14
N SER A 117 -12.61 -7.32 -8.35
CA SER A 117 -13.50 -8.49 -8.34
C SER A 117 -14.10 -8.77 -6.96
N MET A 118 -13.45 -8.34 -5.88
CA MET A 118 -14.01 -8.41 -4.52
C MET A 118 -15.28 -7.56 -4.31
N GLY A 119 -15.62 -6.67 -5.25
CA GLY A 119 -16.86 -5.89 -5.24
C GLY A 119 -16.97 -4.88 -4.07
N GLY A 120 -18.04 -4.09 -4.07
CA GLY A 120 -18.36 -3.17 -2.97
C GLY A 120 -17.34 -2.04 -2.78
N ALA A 121 -17.07 -1.64 -1.53
CA ALA A 121 -16.23 -0.47 -1.21
C ALA A 121 -14.77 -0.62 -1.70
N MET A 122 -14.22 -1.83 -1.77
CA MET A 122 -12.85 -2.07 -2.29
C MET A 122 -12.71 -1.63 -3.75
N SER A 123 -13.73 -1.80 -4.58
CA SER A 123 -13.69 -1.35 -5.97
C SER A 123 -13.77 0.18 -6.10
N MET A 124 -14.32 0.88 -5.09
CA MET A 124 -14.29 2.34 -5.01
C MET A 124 -12.91 2.87 -4.61
N PHE A 125 -12.16 2.10 -3.81
CA PHE A 125 -10.80 2.43 -3.42
C PHE A 125 -9.74 1.90 -4.37
N ALA A 126 -10.10 0.99 -5.28
CA ALA A 126 -9.21 0.50 -6.32
C ALA A 126 -8.92 1.62 -7.33
N PRO A 127 -7.76 2.29 -7.23
CA PRO A 127 -7.44 3.37 -8.15
C PRO A 127 -7.14 2.77 -9.52
N LYS A 128 -6.88 3.60 -10.51
CA LYS A 128 -6.57 3.09 -11.85
C LYS A 128 -5.24 2.34 -11.80
N HIS A 129 -5.19 1.12 -12.36
CA HIS A 129 -3.95 0.37 -12.64
C HIS A 129 -2.92 1.11 -13.53
N SER A 130 -3.18 2.36 -13.88
CA SER A 130 -2.31 3.18 -14.73
C SER A 130 -1.12 3.77 -13.99
N ASP A 131 -1.15 3.80 -12.66
CA ASP A 131 -0.16 4.45 -11.82
C ASP A 131 0.17 3.48 -10.66
N VAL A 132 1.44 3.38 -10.29
CA VAL A 132 1.90 2.66 -9.09
C VAL A 132 2.95 3.52 -8.38
N THR A 133 2.94 3.54 -7.05
CA THR A 133 3.91 4.30 -6.25
C THR A 133 4.78 3.35 -5.44
N ALA A 134 6.09 3.36 -5.71
CA ALA A 134 7.09 2.77 -4.84
C ALA A 134 7.27 3.66 -3.60
N VAL A 135 7.23 3.05 -2.42
CA VAL A 135 7.39 3.72 -1.12
C VAL A 135 8.68 3.22 -0.47
N PHE A 136 9.46 4.16 0.05
CA PHE A 136 10.75 3.92 0.69
C PHE A 136 10.68 4.37 2.14
N ASP A 137 11.30 3.60 3.02
CA ASP A 137 11.36 3.92 4.44
C ASP A 137 12.56 4.82 4.78
N GLU A 138 12.77 5.03 6.07
CA GLU A 138 13.84 5.89 6.60
C GLU A 138 15.25 5.36 6.31
N THR A 139 15.39 4.09 5.92
CA THR A 139 16.68 3.54 5.50
C THR A 139 17.06 4.01 4.10
N CYS A 140 16.08 4.43 3.29
CA CYS A 140 16.30 5.02 1.97
C CYS A 140 15.40 6.23 1.71
N PRO A 141 15.61 7.36 2.40
CA PRO A 141 14.71 8.50 2.33
C PRO A 141 14.83 9.28 1.01
N SER A 142 15.88 9.07 0.24
CA SER A 142 16.13 9.80 -1.02
C SER A 142 16.70 8.90 -2.12
N PRO A 143 15.89 7.99 -2.68
CA PRO A 143 16.34 7.08 -3.73
C PRO A 143 16.64 7.82 -5.03
N ASP A 144 17.72 7.43 -5.70
CA ASP A 144 17.88 7.62 -7.13
C ASP A 144 17.05 6.57 -7.86
N TRP A 145 16.39 6.95 -8.96
CA TRP A 145 15.61 6.03 -9.78
C TRP A 145 15.79 6.31 -11.26
N SER A 146 15.65 5.27 -12.09
CA SER A 146 15.70 5.38 -13.54
C SER A 146 14.79 4.37 -14.21
N ILE A 147 14.21 4.77 -15.34
CA ILE A 147 13.51 3.88 -16.27
C ILE A 147 14.29 3.87 -17.58
N THR A 148 14.60 2.68 -18.09
CA THR A 148 15.38 2.50 -19.32
C THR A 148 14.58 1.82 -20.43
N SER A 149 14.87 2.17 -21.68
CA SER A 149 14.35 1.52 -22.89
C SER A 149 15.47 1.42 -23.93
N GLY A 150 15.70 0.21 -24.47
CA GLY A 150 16.84 -0.10 -25.32
C GLY A 150 18.18 0.23 -24.65
N GLY A 151 18.28 0.03 -23.33
CA GLY A 151 19.47 0.35 -22.53
C GLY A 151 19.73 1.86 -22.31
N LYS A 152 18.82 2.74 -22.74
CA LYS A 152 18.93 4.19 -22.52
C LYS A 152 17.96 4.67 -21.46
N ALA A 153 18.41 5.51 -20.53
CA ALA A 153 17.54 6.17 -19.56
C ALA A 153 16.56 7.11 -20.27
N ILE A 154 15.26 6.89 -20.07
CA ILE A 154 14.18 7.70 -20.65
C ILE A 154 13.44 8.53 -19.59
N ALA A 155 13.57 8.17 -18.32
CA ALA A 155 13.10 8.92 -17.16
C ALA A 155 13.97 8.57 -15.95
N GLY A 156 13.98 9.45 -14.95
CA GLY A 156 14.71 9.22 -13.71
C GLY A 156 14.95 10.49 -12.93
N GLY A 157 15.56 10.34 -11.76
CA GLY A 157 15.98 11.44 -10.90
C GLY A 157 16.10 11.02 -9.44
N LYS A 158 16.15 12.02 -8.56
CA LYS A 158 16.07 11.82 -7.11
C LYS A 158 14.65 12.04 -6.63
N ALA A 159 14.17 11.17 -5.75
CA ALA A 159 12.88 11.33 -5.10
C ALA A 159 13.05 11.45 -3.57
N LYS A 160 11.99 11.86 -2.87
CA LYS A 160 11.94 11.87 -1.39
C LYS A 160 10.89 10.87 -0.93
N GLY A 161 11.32 9.72 -0.44
CA GLY A 161 10.49 8.64 0.11
C GLY A 161 9.53 7.96 -0.87
N ARG A 162 9.21 8.53 -2.04
CA ARG A 162 8.19 7.99 -2.96
C ARG A 162 8.53 8.23 -4.42
N VAL A 163 8.34 7.21 -5.25
CA VAL A 163 8.45 7.31 -6.72
C VAL A 163 7.16 6.81 -7.35
N THR A 164 6.46 7.67 -8.09
CA THR A 164 5.24 7.27 -8.83
C THR A 164 5.57 6.98 -10.29
N ILE A 165 5.29 5.75 -10.71
CA ILE A 165 5.42 5.25 -12.07
C ILE A 165 4.06 5.33 -12.75
N LYS A 166 4.00 5.94 -13.94
CA LYS A 166 2.76 6.16 -14.71
C LYS A 166 2.74 5.28 -15.95
N PHE A 167 2.23 4.05 -15.84
CA PHE A 167 2.04 3.12 -16.96
C PHE A 167 1.12 3.63 -18.08
N LYS A 168 0.38 4.73 -17.90
CA LYS A 168 -0.31 5.38 -19.04
C LYS A 168 0.62 6.13 -19.99
N ASP A 169 1.82 6.48 -19.56
CA ASP A 169 2.80 7.15 -20.43
C ASP A 169 3.29 6.18 -21.50
N LYS A 170 3.13 6.57 -22.78
CA LYS A 170 3.56 5.77 -23.94
C LYS A 170 5.05 5.42 -23.89
N LYS A 171 5.89 6.29 -23.32
CA LYS A 171 7.33 6.04 -23.18
C LYS A 171 7.61 4.97 -22.13
N ILE A 172 6.91 5.03 -20.99
CA ILE A 172 7.04 4.05 -19.90
C ILE A 172 6.49 2.68 -20.32
N ARG A 173 5.39 2.62 -21.08
CA ARG A 173 4.82 1.35 -21.57
C ARG A 173 5.77 0.49 -22.40
N LYS A 174 6.77 1.11 -23.02
CA LYS A 174 7.78 0.45 -23.87
C LYS A 174 9.16 0.40 -23.21
N ALA A 175 9.22 0.71 -21.93
CA ALA A 175 10.45 0.60 -21.17
C ALA A 175 10.73 -0.86 -20.82
N ASP A 176 12.00 -1.16 -20.66
CA ASP A 176 12.47 -2.51 -20.34
C ASP A 176 12.51 -2.69 -18.83
N SER A 177 13.14 -1.75 -18.12
CA SER A 177 13.36 -1.85 -16.68
C SER A 177 13.19 -0.53 -15.93
N LEU A 178 12.89 -0.69 -14.65
CA LEU A 178 12.87 0.31 -13.60
C LEU A 178 13.92 -0.06 -12.59
N SER A 179 14.79 0.88 -12.25
CA SER A 179 15.84 0.70 -11.25
C SER A 179 15.74 1.76 -10.15
N PHE A 180 16.17 1.37 -8.95
CA PHE A 180 16.28 2.21 -7.77
C PHE A 180 17.66 1.99 -7.13
N SER A 181 18.20 3.03 -6.49
CA SER A 181 19.45 2.91 -5.71
C SER A 181 19.33 2.04 -4.46
N CYS A 182 18.10 1.71 -4.06
CA CYS A 182 17.76 0.91 -2.88
C CYS A 182 16.39 0.26 -3.13
N ALA A 183 16.09 -0.83 -2.42
CA ALA A 183 14.83 -1.53 -2.63
C ALA A 183 13.66 -0.77 -1.97
N PRO A 184 12.49 -0.67 -2.60
CA PRO A 184 11.31 -0.07 -1.98
C PRO A 184 10.77 -0.99 -0.88
N ALA A 185 10.23 -0.38 0.18
CA ALA A 185 9.58 -1.13 1.25
C ALA A 185 8.29 -1.81 0.75
N TYR A 186 7.54 -1.14 -0.13
CA TYR A 186 6.34 -1.67 -0.78
C TYR A 186 5.89 -0.80 -1.95
N PHE A 187 4.97 -1.33 -2.75
CA PHE A 187 4.27 -0.60 -3.80
C PHE A 187 2.81 -0.38 -3.42
N ILE A 188 2.25 0.78 -3.77
CA ILE A 188 0.82 1.07 -3.63
C ILE A 188 0.22 1.55 -4.95
N LEU A 189 -1.08 1.31 -5.13
CA LEU A 189 -1.89 1.87 -6.21
C LEU A 189 -2.54 3.20 -5.78
#